data_AF-A0A6P1HGU2-F1
#
_entry.id   AF-A0A6P1HGU2-F1
#
_cell.length_a   1.000
_cell.length_b   1.000
_cell.length_c   1.000
_cell.angle_alpha   90.00
_cell.angle_beta   90.00
_cell.angle_gamma   90.00
#
_symmetry.space_group_name_H-M   'P 1'
#
loop_
_entity.id
_entity.type
_entity.pdbx_description
1 polymer ?
#
loop_
_entity_poly.entity_id
_entity_poly.type
_entity_poly.pdbx_seq_one_letter_code
_entity_poly.pdbx_strand_id
1 'polypeptide(L)' 'MDRETLHERIYALKYVLESGQVDLGSRRYEIEDDLDQVKTAKDGMVDPDTVSPALMEIIKATLEQEH' A
#
# COMPACT_ATOMS: atom_id res chain seq x y z
N MET A 1 -0.61 4.20 -12.94
CA MET A 1 -1.10 4.87 -11.72
C MET A 1 -0.25 6.10 -11.49
N ASP A 2 -0.86 7.24 -11.24
CA ASP A 2 -0.14 8.45 -10.81
C ASP A 2 0.23 8.38 -9.31
N ARG A 3 1.09 9.30 -8.88
CA ARG A 3 1.68 9.30 -7.54
C ARG A 3 0.67 9.66 -6.44
N GLU A 4 -0.35 10.45 -6.76
CA GLU A 4 -1.41 10.81 -5.82
C GLU A 4 -2.26 9.58 -5.50
N THR A 5 -2.72 8.88 -6.54
CA THR A 5 -3.43 7.61 -6.40
C THR A 5 -2.59 6.59 -5.62
N LEU A 6 -1.28 6.47 -5.92
CA LEU A 6 -0.40 5.56 -5.19
C LEU A 6 -0.35 5.90 -3.69
N HIS A 7 -0.23 7.19 -3.35
CA HIS A 7 -0.21 7.65 -1.97
C HIS A 7 -1.52 7.29 -1.25
N GLU A 8 -2.67 7.63 -1.84
CA GLU A 8 -3.98 7.32 -1.27
C GLU A 8 -4.16 5.82 -1.02
N ARG A 9 -3.77 4.97 -1.98
CA ARG A 9 -3.93 3.52 -1.86
C ARG A 9 -3.02 2.90 -0.81
N ILE A 10 -1.77 3.37 -0.70
CA ILE A 10 -0.87 2.95 0.38
C ILE A 10 -1.49 3.26 1.75
N TYR A 11 -1.98 4.49 1.95
CA TYR A 11 -2.55 4.89 3.23
C TYR A 11 -3.88 4.19 3.53
N ALA A 12 -4.71 3.95 2.52
CA ALA A 12 -5.91 3.13 2.66
C ALA A 12 -5.57 1.70 3.11
N LEU A 13 -4.55 1.10 2.52
CA LEU A 13 -4.11 -0.25 2.89
C LEU A 13 -3.56 -0.29 4.32
N LYS A 14 -2.75 0.70 4.73
CA LYS A 14 -2.28 0.84 6.13
C LYS A 14 -3.46 0.92 7.09
N TYR A 15 -4.42 1.80 6.81
CA TYR A 15 -5.61 1.96 7.65
C TYR A 15 -6.42 0.67 7.80
N VAL A 16 -6.62 -0.06 6.71
CA VAL A 16 -7.39 -1.33 6.71
C VAL A 16 -6.69 -2.43 7.51
N LEU A 17 -5.36 -2.49 7.45
CA LEU A 17 -4.57 -3.45 8.23
C LEU A 17 -4.58 -3.13 9.72
N GLU A 18 -4.45 -1.85 10.07
CA GLU A 18 -4.49 -1.35 11.44
C GLU A 18 -5.87 -1.51 12.07
N SER A 19 -6.94 -1.32 11.29
CA SER A 19 -8.32 -1.46 11.78
C SER A 19 -8.71 -2.92 12.06
N GLY A 20 -7.92 -3.89 11.57
CA GLY A 20 -8.21 -5.31 11.70
C GLY A 20 -9.46 -5.76 10.93
N GLN A 21 -9.95 -4.94 10.01
CA GLN A 21 -11.16 -5.22 9.24
C GLN A 21 -10.95 -6.26 8.13
N VAL A 22 -9.69 -6.56 7.80
CA VAL A 22 -9.33 -7.54 6.77
C VAL A 22 -8.41 -8.61 7.35
N ASP A 23 -8.77 -9.87 7.12
CA ASP A 23 -7.91 -11.02 7.39
C ASP A 23 -7.14 -11.40 6.13
N LEU A 24 -5.85 -11.06 6.10
CA LEU A 24 -4.92 -11.44 5.02
C LEU A 24 -4.18 -12.76 5.30
N GLY A 25 -4.56 -13.48 6.35
CA GLY A 25 -3.94 -14.73 6.76
C GLY A 25 -2.42 -14.60 6.94
N SER A 26 -1.67 -15.60 6.47
CA SER A 26 -0.20 -15.63 6.60
C SER A 26 0.53 -14.52 5.85
N ARG A 27 -0.12 -13.91 4.84
CA ARG A 27 0.49 -12.83 4.05
C ARG A 27 0.45 -11.47 4.74
N ARG A 28 -0.31 -11.35 5.84
CA ARG A 28 -0.42 -10.11 6.61
C ARG A 28 0.95 -9.57 6.99
N TYR A 29 1.81 -10.41 7.57
CA TYR A 29 3.13 -10.00 8.04
C TYR A 29 4.06 -9.54 6.91
N GLU A 30 4.01 -10.19 5.75
CA GLU A 30 4.81 -9.80 4.59
C GLU A 30 4.38 -8.42 4.06
N ILE A 31 3.07 -8.17 4.04
CA ILE A 31 2.50 -6.90 3.58
C ILE A 31 2.78 -5.77 4.59
N GLU A 32 2.69 -6.05 5.88
CA GLU A 32 3.03 -5.10 6.95
C GLU A 32 4.52 -4.70 6.87
N ASP A 33 5.43 -5.67 6.69
CA ASP A 33 6.87 -5.39 6.55
C ASP A 33 7.15 -4.54 5.29
N ASP A 34 6.55 -4.88 4.15
CA ASP A 34 6.67 -4.09 2.92
C ASP A 34 6.15 -2.65 3.11
N LEU A 35 5.04 -2.46 3.84
CA LEU A 35 4.44 -1.16 4.12
C LEU A 35 5.27 -0.29 5.07
N ASP A 36 5.99 -0.92 5.99
CA ASP A 36 6.91 -0.24 6.91
C ASP A 36 8.17 0.27 6.20
N GLN A 37 8.56 -0.33 5.07
CA GLN A 37 9.66 0.16 4.23
C GLN A 37 9.28 1.37 3.38
N VAL A 38 7.98 1.63 3.17
CA VAL A 38 7.51 2.75 2.34
C VAL A 38 7.82 4.09 3.01
N LYS A 39 8.56 4.94 2.29
CA LYS A 39 8.95 6.27 2.76
C LYS A 39 8.08 7.35 2.18
N THR A 40 8.04 8.47 2.89
CA THR A 40 7.45 9.71 2.43
C THR A 40 8.56 10.63 1.92
N ALA A 41 8.38 11.18 0.72
CA ALA A 41 9.29 12.18 0.17
C ALA A 41 9.07 13.55 0.84
N LYS A 42 9.90 14.53 0.47
CA LYS A 42 9.88 15.87 1.08
C LYS A 42 8.56 16.64 0.94
N ASP A 43 7.75 16.28 -0.04
CA ASP A 43 6.45 16.88 -0.33
C ASP A 43 5.29 16.22 0.43
N GLY A 44 5.57 15.26 1.32
CA GLY A 44 4.54 14.55 2.09
C GLY A 44 3.88 13.41 1.33
N MET A 45 4.18 13.22 0.04
CA MET A 45 3.66 12.12 -0.76
C MET A 45 4.54 10.88 -0.65
N VAL A 46 3.96 9.69 -0.89
CA VAL A 46 4.73 8.44 -0.92
C VAL A 46 5.84 8.56 -1.95
N ASP A 47 7.03 8.09 -1.59
CA ASP A 47 8.15 7.94 -2.52
C ASP A 47 7.98 6.63 -3.31
N PRO A 48 7.66 6.70 -4.61
CA PRO A 48 7.38 5.50 -5.41
C PRO A 48 8.55 4.53 -5.48
N ASP A 49 9.79 5.04 -5.36
CA ASP A 49 11.01 4.24 -5.45
C ASP A 49 11.22 3.35 -4.22
N THR A 50 10.42 3.57 -3.17
CA THR A 50 10.46 2.79 -1.92
C THR A 50 9.33 1.78 -1.80
N VAL A 51 8.42 1.75 -2.77
CA VAL A 51 7.32 0.78 -2.80
C VAL A 51 7.80 -0.52 -3.45
N SER A 52 7.69 -1.64 -2.74
CA SER A 52 8.10 -2.94 -3.28
C SER A 52 7.28 -3.30 -4.53
N PRO A 53 7.84 -4.05 -5.50
CA PRO A 53 7.09 -4.53 -6.65
C PRO A 53 5.87 -5.37 -6.24
N ALA A 54 5.96 -6.17 -5.17
CA ALA A 54 4.86 -6.98 -4.68
C ALA A 54 3.70 -6.11 -4.16
N LEU A 55 4.03 -5.09 -3.36
CA LEU A 55 3.06 -4.13 -2.84
C LEU A 55 2.40 -3.33 -3.98
N MET A 56 3.18 -2.96 -5.00
CA MET A 56 2.66 -2.30 -6.20
C MET A 56 1.63 -3.16 -6.94
N GLU A 57 1.86 -4.47 -7.08
CA GLU A 57 0.89 -5.38 -7.70
C GLU A 57 -0.40 -5.52 -6.87
N ILE A 58 -0.30 -5.56 -5.53
CA ILE A 58 -1.47 -5.56 -4.65
C ILE A 58 -2.31 -4.30 -4.86
N ILE A 59 -1.68 -3.12 -4.90
CA ILE A 59 -2.37 -1.85 -5.09
C ILE A 59 -3.09 -1.82 -6.45
N LYS A 60 -2.42 -2.24 -7.52
CA LYS A 60 -3.06 -2.32 -8.84
C LYS A 60 -4.28 -3.24 -8.82
N ALA A 61 -4.17 -4.41 -8.19
CA ALA A 61 -5.29 -5.34 -8.08
C ALA A 61 -6.48 -4.73 -7.32
N THR A 62 -6.25 -3.88 -6.32
CA THR A 62 -7.35 -3.17 -5.63
C THR A 62 -8.06 -2.13 -6.52
N LEU A 63 -7.36 -1.50 -7.47
CA LEU A 63 -7.96 -0.55 -8.41
C LEU A 63 -8.83 -1.25 -9.45
N GLU A 64 -8.43 -2.43 -9.90
CA GLU A 64 -9.18 -3.24 -10.86
C GLU A 64 -10.51 -3.76 -10.29
N GLN A 65 -10.63 -3.87 -8.96
CA GLN A 65 -11.86 -4.31 -8.29
C GLN A 65 -12.91 -3.20 -8.10
N GLU A 66 -12.57 -1.94 -8.35
CA GLU A 66 -13.51 -0.80 -8.23
C GLU A 66 -14.31 -0.53 -9.53
N HIS A 67 -14.09 -1.34 -10.58
CA HIS A 67 -14.75 -1.27 -11.89
C HIS A 67 -15.63 -2.50 -12.16
#